data_AF-A0A1I8C211-F1
#
_entry.id   AF-A0A1I8C211-F1
#
_cell.length_a   1.000
_cell.length_b   1.000
_cell.length_c   1.000
_cell.angle_alpha   90.00
_cell.angle_beta   90.00
_cell.angle_gamma   90.00
#
_symmetry.space_group_name_H-M   'P 1'
#
loop_
_entity.id
_entity.type
_entity.pdbx_description
1 polymer ?
#
loop_
_entity_poly.entity_id
_entity_poly.type
_entity_poly.pdbx_seq_one_letter_code
_entity_poly.pdbx_strand_id
1 'polypeptide(L)'
;MDVDMKEVEIEFAQRLASGEPTIRKRALKLLREHVKEESDNGFTTDSLDRLCKGLHYALWMQDKMLLQEELADNILELLGLLKGQSQIFEFVKALLFTLSKEWPKIDRWRMDKFLMFLRKIVRVLFFQIKEQKFNSETTQNYLNFFSQTLISEKSKIFDSLKFHCVSVWLDELDNSFGEGLDSLRSLDFIKPFTLLMKESISDVFFESICTDIFDTILHDFSESLAQKKAENVNSDQNMEEKEPTPCLTFDYEKIGQLLFDTGKNPKIKSKRRKRIYSLCKQFDDAKNGIDPFPDLFDDKISKNEIKRRKKLLKEI
;
A
#
# COMPACT_ATOMS: atom_id res chain seq x y z
N MET A 1 4.18 6.07 39.21
CA MET A 1 3.18 6.05 38.12
C MET A 1 3.75 5.40 36.86
N ASP A 2 4.99 5.70 36.45
CA ASP A 2 5.64 5.03 35.29
C ASP A 2 5.97 3.53 35.45
N VAL A 3 5.95 2.99 36.68
CA VAL A 3 6.26 1.58 36.94
C VAL A 3 5.05 0.69 36.66
N ASP A 4 3.84 1.16 36.97
CA ASP A 4 2.58 0.41 36.74
C ASP A 4 2.23 0.31 35.26
N MET A 5 2.37 1.41 34.51
CA MET A 5 2.06 1.41 33.07
C MET A 5 2.86 0.34 32.33
N LYS A 6 4.17 0.27 32.62
CA LYS A 6 5.09 -0.72 32.04
C LYS A 6 4.67 -2.17 32.27
N GLU A 7 3.97 -2.49 33.37
CA GLU A 7 3.49 -3.85 33.65
C GLU A 7 2.22 -4.18 32.86
N VAL A 8 1.33 -3.20 32.68
CA VAL A 8 0.05 -3.38 31.97
C VAL A 8 0.27 -3.79 30.51
N GLU A 9 1.15 -3.12 29.76
CA GLU A 9 1.37 -3.53 28.36
C GLU A 9 2.15 -4.83 28.21
N ILE A 10 2.97 -5.18 29.20
CA ILE A 10 3.61 -6.51 29.25
C ILE A 10 2.53 -7.58 29.43
N GLU A 11 1.59 -7.37 30.35
CA GLU A 11 0.49 -8.29 30.58
C GLU A 11 -0.42 -8.41 29.35
N PHE A 12 -0.74 -7.29 28.69
CA PHE A 12 -1.45 -7.33 27.41
C PHE A 12 -0.68 -8.12 26.36
N ALA A 13 0.61 -7.85 26.18
CA ALA A 13 1.43 -8.55 25.20
C ALA A 13 1.47 -10.07 25.45
N GLN A 14 1.60 -10.49 26.71
CA GLN A 14 1.58 -11.90 27.11
C GLN A 14 0.22 -12.55 26.84
N ARG A 15 -0.89 -11.87 27.19
CA ARG A 15 -2.24 -12.40 26.98
C ARG A 15 -2.63 -12.46 25.51
N LEU A 16 -2.21 -11.46 24.71
CA LEU A 16 -2.39 -11.44 23.26
C LEU A 16 -1.61 -12.55 22.56
N ALA A 17 -0.41 -12.89 23.07
CA ALA A 17 0.41 -13.98 22.56
C ALA A 17 0.03 -15.38 23.12
N SER A 18 -1.02 -15.47 23.95
CA SER A 18 -1.45 -16.75 24.54
C SER A 18 -1.91 -17.75 23.48
N GLY A 19 -1.59 -19.03 23.68
CA GLY A 19 -2.11 -20.12 22.84
C GLY A 19 -3.63 -20.28 22.91
N GLU A 20 -4.25 -19.86 24.02
CA GLU A 20 -5.69 -19.99 24.25
C GLU A 20 -6.50 -18.89 23.53
N PRO A 21 -7.36 -19.23 22.56
CA PRO A 21 -8.13 -18.23 21.80
C PRO A 21 -9.04 -17.36 22.67
N THR A 22 -9.58 -17.92 23.76
CA THR A 22 -10.46 -17.21 24.70
C THR A 22 -9.71 -16.11 25.47
N ILE A 23 -8.45 -16.38 25.85
CA ILE A 23 -7.57 -15.40 26.52
C ILE A 23 -7.25 -14.27 25.55
N ARG A 24 -6.86 -14.58 24.30
CA ARG A 24 -6.57 -13.56 23.28
C ARG A 24 -7.77 -12.66 23.00
N LYS A 25 -8.97 -13.23 22.83
CA LYS A 25 -10.20 -12.47 22.60
C LYS A 25 -10.53 -11.52 23.76
N ARG A 26 -10.40 -11.99 25.01
CA ARG A 26 -10.60 -11.13 26.20
C ARG A 26 -9.56 -10.01 26.28
N ALA A 27 -8.30 -10.33 26.00
CA ALA A 27 -7.22 -9.34 25.98
C ALA A 27 -7.47 -8.24 24.94
N LEU A 28 -7.89 -8.61 23.72
CA LEU A 28 -8.19 -7.64 22.66
C LEU A 28 -9.38 -6.73 23.02
N LYS A 29 -10.40 -7.26 23.71
CA LYS A 29 -11.51 -6.46 24.22
C LYS A 29 -11.05 -5.44 25.26
N LEU A 30 -10.26 -5.87 26.24
CA LEU A 30 -9.72 -4.99 27.28
C LEU A 30 -8.74 -3.96 26.69
N LEU A 31 -8.01 -4.34 25.65
CA LEU A 31 -7.07 -3.45 24.98
C LEU A 31 -7.77 -2.25 24.34
N ARG A 32 -9.00 -2.40 23.83
CA ARG A 32 -9.76 -1.26 23.28
C ARG A 32 -9.98 -0.16 24.33
N GLU A 33 -10.31 -0.54 25.56
CA GLU A 33 -10.47 0.43 26.66
C GLU A 33 -9.12 1.05 27.03
N HIS A 34 -8.06 0.23 27.16
CA HIS A 34 -6.70 0.72 27.44
C HIS A 34 -6.22 1.73 26.38
N VAL A 35 -6.41 1.43 25.09
CA VAL A 35 -6.00 2.34 24.01
C VAL A 35 -6.77 3.66 24.05
N LYS A 36 -8.04 3.62 24.44
CA LYS A 36 -8.86 4.82 24.58
C LYS A 36 -8.39 5.69 25.75
N GLU A 37 -8.03 5.08 26.88
CA GLU A 37 -7.46 5.78 28.04
C GLU A 37 -6.09 6.38 27.71
N GLU A 38 -5.21 5.59 27.08
CA GLU A 38 -3.88 6.05 26.68
C GLU A 38 -3.91 7.08 25.55
N SER A 39 -4.98 7.13 24.76
CA SER A 39 -5.15 8.22 23.80
C SER A 39 -5.23 9.59 24.47
N ASP A 40 -5.68 9.66 25.72
CA ASP A 40 -5.70 10.89 26.53
C ASP A 40 -4.37 11.17 27.21
N ASN A 41 -3.70 10.13 27.73
CA ASN A 41 -2.46 10.27 28.49
C ASN A 41 -1.21 10.35 27.61
N GLY A 42 -1.29 9.85 26.37
CA GLY A 42 -0.20 9.71 25.43
C GLY A 42 0.58 8.42 25.62
N PHE A 43 0.92 7.75 24.52
CA PHE A 43 1.74 6.55 24.57
C PHE A 43 3.24 6.87 24.62
N THR A 44 3.97 6.07 25.40
CA THR A 44 5.44 6.02 25.25
C THR A 44 5.84 5.10 24.10
N THR A 45 6.98 5.37 23.46
CA THR A 45 7.49 4.51 22.37
C THR A 45 7.71 3.06 22.82
N ASP A 46 8.21 2.85 24.04
CA ASP A 46 8.42 1.51 24.60
C ASP A 46 7.11 0.76 24.85
N SER A 47 6.07 1.47 25.31
CA SER A 47 4.72 0.91 25.50
C SER A 47 4.13 0.43 24.17
N LEU A 48 4.18 1.28 23.13
CA LEU A 48 3.72 0.91 21.78
C LEU A 48 4.50 -0.28 21.21
N ASP A 49 5.83 -0.30 21.33
CA ASP A 49 6.65 -1.41 20.82
C ASP A 49 6.27 -2.75 21.47
N ARG A 50 5.98 -2.77 22.78
CA ARG A 50 5.53 -3.98 23.49
C ARG A 50 4.14 -4.39 23.05
N LEU A 51 3.22 -3.43 22.97
CA LEU A 51 1.85 -3.68 22.57
C LEU A 51 1.78 -4.23 21.13
N CYS A 52 2.44 -3.58 20.18
CA CYS A 52 2.51 -3.99 18.79
C CYS A 52 3.14 -5.39 18.66
N LYS A 53 4.13 -5.73 19.50
CA LYS A 53 4.68 -7.10 19.56
C LYS A 53 3.64 -8.11 20.02
N GLY A 54 2.83 -7.77 21.03
CA GLY A 54 1.68 -8.56 21.46
C GLY A 54 0.68 -8.80 20.32
N LEU A 55 0.31 -7.73 19.60
CA LEU A 55 -0.62 -7.79 18.46
C LEU A 55 -0.06 -8.63 17.30
N HIS A 56 1.24 -8.52 17.01
CA HIS A 56 1.92 -9.35 16.03
C HIS A 56 1.80 -10.84 16.38
N TYR A 57 2.05 -11.23 17.64
CA TYR A 57 1.91 -12.63 18.05
C TYR A 57 0.45 -13.08 18.18
N ALA A 58 -0.50 -12.18 18.45
CA ALA A 58 -1.92 -12.51 18.36
C ALA A 58 -2.30 -12.95 16.94
N LEU A 59 -1.83 -12.22 15.92
CA LEU A 59 -2.02 -12.58 14.52
C LEU A 59 -1.23 -13.83 14.12
N TRP A 60 -0.01 -13.98 14.65
CA TRP A 60 0.82 -15.17 14.45
C TRP A 60 0.09 -16.46 14.86
N MET A 61 -0.57 -16.43 16.02
CA MET A 61 -1.30 -17.56 16.61
C MET A 61 -2.68 -17.81 15.98
N GLN A 62 -3.09 -17.02 14.99
CA GLN A 62 -4.38 -17.19 14.31
C GLN A 62 -4.22 -17.98 13.00
N ASP A 63 -4.66 -19.22 12.97
CA ASP A 63 -4.49 -20.10 11.81
C ASP A 63 -5.69 -20.10 10.85
N LYS A 64 -6.89 -19.72 11.30
CA LYS A 64 -8.09 -19.73 10.44
C LYS A 64 -8.16 -18.48 9.59
N MET A 65 -8.18 -18.62 8.26
CA MET A 65 -8.11 -17.51 7.28
C MET A 65 -9.12 -16.38 7.57
N LEU A 66 -10.42 -16.69 7.71
CA LEU A 66 -11.45 -15.68 8.02
C LEU A 66 -11.19 -14.96 9.34
N LEU A 67 -10.66 -15.66 10.34
CA LEU A 67 -10.33 -15.07 11.64
C LEU A 67 -9.02 -14.28 11.61
N GLN A 68 -8.11 -14.55 10.67
CA GLN A 68 -6.92 -13.72 10.45
C GLN A 68 -7.33 -12.35 9.93
N GLU A 69 -8.27 -12.35 8.98
CA GLU A 69 -8.82 -11.12 8.43
C GLU A 69 -9.58 -10.31 9.49
N GLU A 70 -10.50 -10.95 10.21
CA GLU A 70 -11.26 -10.32 11.30
C GLU A 70 -10.32 -9.77 12.39
N LEU A 71 -9.25 -10.51 12.74
CA LEU A 71 -8.28 -10.05 13.72
C LEU A 71 -7.48 -8.85 13.21
N ALA A 72 -7.07 -8.85 11.95
CA ALA A 72 -6.40 -7.71 11.33
C ALA A 72 -7.29 -6.46 11.38
N ASP A 73 -8.57 -6.58 11.04
CA ASP A 73 -9.52 -5.47 11.10
C ASP A 73 -9.71 -4.97 12.54
N ASN A 74 -9.90 -5.88 13.50
CA ASN A 74 -9.98 -5.53 14.93
C ASN A 74 -8.74 -4.78 15.44
N ILE A 75 -7.54 -5.13 14.96
CA ILE A 75 -6.30 -4.44 15.34
C ILE A 75 -6.28 -3.03 14.74
N LEU A 76 -6.68 -2.86 13.47
CA LEU A 76 -6.64 -1.56 12.80
C LEU A 76 -7.78 -0.63 13.25
N GLU A 77 -8.90 -1.16 13.72
CA GLU A 77 -9.95 -0.38 14.37
C GLU A 77 -9.46 0.37 15.62
N LEU A 78 -8.38 -0.09 16.27
CA LEU A 78 -7.76 0.63 17.38
C LEU A 78 -7.29 2.03 16.97
N LEU A 79 -6.93 2.23 15.70
CA LEU A 79 -6.52 3.53 15.18
C LEU A 79 -7.67 4.56 15.24
N GLY A 80 -8.92 4.11 15.13
CA GLY A 80 -10.10 4.97 15.27
C GLY A 80 -10.39 5.42 16.71
N LEU A 81 -9.72 4.83 17.70
CA LEU A 81 -9.82 5.23 19.11
C LEU A 81 -8.84 6.35 19.46
N LEU A 82 -7.84 6.61 18.61
CA LEU A 82 -6.81 7.61 18.82
C LEU A 82 -7.33 9.01 18.42
N LYS A 83 -7.12 10.01 19.28
CA LYS A 83 -7.65 11.37 19.09
C LYS A 83 -6.88 12.20 18.07
N GLY A 84 -5.61 11.88 17.82
CA GLY A 84 -4.72 12.71 17.01
C GLY A 84 -4.02 11.98 15.87
N GLN A 85 -3.78 12.68 14.76
CA GLN A 85 -3.02 12.18 13.61
C GLN A 85 -1.60 11.73 14.00
N SER A 86 -0.93 12.45 14.91
CA SER A 86 0.41 12.06 15.39
C SER A 86 0.40 10.72 16.11
N GLN A 87 -0.61 10.47 16.94
CA GLN A 87 -0.76 9.20 17.66
C GLN A 87 -1.02 8.04 16.69
N ILE A 88 -1.85 8.26 15.66
CA ILE A 88 -2.07 7.28 14.59
C ILE A 88 -0.74 6.95 13.91
N PHE A 89 0.06 7.95 13.55
CA PHE A 89 1.37 7.74 12.93
C PHE A 89 2.34 6.99 13.84
N GLU A 90 2.39 7.33 15.13
CA GLU A 90 3.25 6.62 16.09
C GLU A 90 2.84 5.15 16.25
N PHE A 91 1.54 4.88 16.37
CA PHE A 91 1.01 3.52 16.48
C PHE A 91 1.30 2.70 15.22
N VAL A 92 0.99 3.23 14.04
CA VAL A 92 1.24 2.53 12.77
C VAL A 92 2.74 2.34 12.53
N LYS A 93 3.56 3.32 12.90
CA LYS A 93 5.02 3.20 12.85
C LYS A 93 5.52 2.06 13.73
N ALA A 94 5.00 1.93 14.95
CA ALA A 94 5.34 0.83 15.85
C ALA A 94 4.89 -0.53 15.29
N LEU A 95 3.70 -0.63 14.68
CA LEU A 95 3.23 -1.83 13.98
C LEU A 95 4.18 -2.22 12.84
N LEU A 96 4.54 -1.27 11.97
CA LEU A 96 5.42 -1.51 10.83
C LEU A 96 6.83 -1.92 11.26
N PHE A 97 7.40 -1.27 12.28
CA PHE A 97 8.70 -1.65 12.82
C PHE A 97 8.68 -3.00 13.51
N THR A 98 7.61 -3.32 14.24
CA THR A 98 7.44 -4.64 14.84
C THR A 98 7.38 -5.71 13.76
N LEU A 99 6.54 -5.51 12.75
CA LEU A 99 6.42 -6.42 11.61
C LEU A 99 7.77 -6.61 10.93
N SER A 100 8.51 -5.52 10.70
CA SER A 100 9.85 -5.56 10.11
C SER A 100 10.87 -6.31 10.97
N LYS A 101 10.88 -6.11 12.29
CA LYS A 101 11.80 -6.79 13.22
C LYS A 101 11.55 -8.30 13.26
N GLU A 102 10.29 -8.71 13.18
CA GLU A 102 9.89 -10.12 13.22
C GLU A 102 9.88 -10.78 11.83
N TRP A 103 9.93 -10.01 10.74
CA TRP A 103 9.85 -10.49 9.36
C TRP A 103 10.79 -11.66 9.02
N PRO A 104 12.09 -11.64 9.40
CA PRO A 104 13.01 -12.74 9.08
C PRO A 104 12.65 -14.06 9.77
N LYS A 105 11.79 -14.03 10.79
CA LYS A 105 11.38 -15.22 11.55
C LYS A 105 10.10 -15.85 10.99
N ILE A 106 9.36 -15.14 10.14
CA ILE A 106 8.10 -15.60 9.57
C ILE A 106 8.42 -16.69 8.53
N ASP A 107 7.87 -17.89 8.74
CA ASP A 107 7.97 -18.97 7.78
C ASP A 107 6.97 -18.80 6.63
N ARG A 108 7.23 -19.49 5.52
CA ARG A 108 6.45 -19.39 4.27
C ARG A 108 4.94 -19.56 4.46
N TRP A 109 4.50 -20.43 5.37
CA TRP A 109 3.07 -20.72 5.58
C TRP A 109 2.33 -19.60 6.32
N ARG A 110 3.07 -18.69 6.97
CA ARG A 110 2.51 -17.55 7.70
C ARG A 110 2.62 -16.25 6.92
N MET A 111 3.43 -16.18 5.86
CA MET A 111 3.69 -14.95 5.12
C MET A 111 2.43 -14.23 4.63
N ASP A 112 1.48 -14.96 4.04
CA ASP A 112 0.32 -14.36 3.38
C ASP A 112 -0.54 -13.52 4.34
N LYS A 113 -0.73 -13.98 5.59
CA LYS A 113 -1.54 -13.22 6.57
C LYS A 113 -0.87 -11.90 6.96
N PHE A 114 0.46 -11.85 6.98
CA PHE A 114 1.20 -10.63 7.30
C PHE A 114 1.33 -9.69 6.11
N LEU A 115 1.40 -10.21 4.88
CA LEU A 115 1.27 -9.43 3.65
C LEU A 115 -0.14 -8.81 3.54
N MET A 116 -1.18 -9.58 3.85
CA MET A 116 -2.56 -9.10 3.95
C MET A 116 -2.68 -8.02 5.03
N PHE A 117 -2.06 -8.21 6.20
CA PHE A 117 -2.08 -7.20 7.26
C PHE A 117 -1.43 -5.89 6.82
N LEU A 118 -0.28 -5.93 6.13
CA LEU A 118 0.34 -4.73 5.56
C LEU A 118 -0.57 -4.07 4.51
N ARG A 119 -1.22 -4.85 3.65
CA ARG A 119 -2.19 -4.34 2.66
C ARG A 119 -3.35 -3.59 3.35
N LYS A 120 -3.91 -4.16 4.43
CA LYS A 120 -4.96 -3.49 5.22
C LYS A 120 -4.46 -2.24 5.95
N ILE A 121 -3.21 -2.20 6.43
CA ILE A 121 -2.61 -0.97 6.99
C ILE A 121 -2.62 0.14 5.93
N VAL A 122 -2.15 -0.14 4.71
CA VAL A 122 -2.14 0.83 3.61
C VAL A 122 -3.57 1.32 3.32
N ARG A 123 -4.53 0.40 3.21
CA ARG A 123 -5.96 0.72 3.02
C ARG A 123 -6.51 1.66 4.07
N VAL A 124 -6.29 1.36 5.36
CA VAL A 124 -6.81 2.17 6.45
C VAL A 124 -6.20 3.57 6.43
N LEU A 125 -4.91 3.71 6.12
CA LEU A 125 -4.28 5.03 5.96
C LEU A 125 -4.90 5.84 4.82
N PHE A 126 -5.20 5.21 3.67
CA PHE A 126 -5.89 5.88 2.57
C PHE A 126 -7.34 6.23 2.92
N PHE A 127 -8.05 5.33 3.60
CA PHE A 127 -9.40 5.60 4.10
C PHE A 127 -9.43 6.82 5.03
N GLN A 128 -8.44 6.98 5.92
CA GLN A 128 -8.33 8.16 6.78
C GLN A 128 -8.15 9.46 5.97
N ILE A 129 -7.38 9.43 4.87
CA ILE A 129 -7.26 10.58 3.95
C ILE A 129 -8.61 10.90 3.29
N LYS A 130 -9.36 9.87 2.89
CA LYS A 130 -10.69 10.01 2.28
C LYS A 130 -11.69 10.65 3.23
N GLU A 131 -11.74 10.21 4.48
CA GLU A 131 -12.63 10.74 5.52
C GLU A 131 -12.39 12.24 5.77
N GLN A 132 -11.12 12.67 5.65
CA GLN A 132 -10.73 14.07 5.73
C GLN A 132 -10.92 14.85 4.42
N LYS A 133 -11.66 14.29 3.46
CA LYS A 133 -12.02 14.88 2.16
C LYS A 133 -10.82 15.43 1.39
N PHE A 134 -9.69 14.72 1.42
CA PHE A 134 -8.47 15.12 0.71
C PHE A 134 -7.95 16.51 1.09
N ASN A 135 -8.06 16.90 2.38
CA ASN A 135 -7.37 18.08 2.87
C ASN A 135 -5.88 18.01 2.47
N SER A 136 -5.38 19.06 1.81
CA SER A 136 -4.03 19.06 1.24
C SER A 136 -2.95 18.87 2.30
N GLU A 137 -3.07 19.50 3.46
CA GLU A 137 -2.10 19.36 4.55
C GLU A 137 -2.13 17.94 5.13
N THR A 138 -3.33 17.45 5.44
CA THR A 138 -3.51 16.09 5.95
C THR A 138 -2.95 15.05 4.97
N THR A 139 -3.28 15.16 3.69
CA THR A 139 -2.80 14.26 2.63
C THR A 139 -1.27 14.27 2.57
N GLN A 140 -0.64 15.45 2.57
CA GLN A 140 0.81 15.57 2.57
C GLN A 140 1.44 14.98 3.84
N ASN A 141 0.80 15.11 5.00
CA ASN A 141 1.27 14.48 6.24
C ASN A 141 1.29 12.94 6.12
N TYR A 142 0.24 12.32 5.57
CA TYR A 142 0.21 10.87 5.31
C TYR A 142 1.25 10.44 4.26
N LEU A 143 1.40 11.18 3.16
CA LEU A 143 2.41 10.87 2.13
C LEU A 143 3.85 11.01 2.66
N ASN A 144 4.09 12.00 3.51
CA ASN A 144 5.36 12.15 4.22
C ASN A 144 5.58 11.00 5.20
N PHE A 145 4.54 10.55 5.92
CA PHE A 145 4.62 9.35 6.76
C PHE A 145 5.05 8.11 5.96
N PHE A 146 4.45 7.87 4.78
CA PHE A 146 4.88 6.79 3.89
C PHE A 146 6.34 6.96 3.45
N SER A 147 6.75 8.19 3.12
CA SER A 147 8.12 8.53 2.67
C SER A 147 9.18 8.38 3.76
N GLN A 148 8.79 8.40 5.03
CA GLN A 148 9.65 8.12 6.19
C GLN A 148 9.66 6.64 6.58
N THR A 149 8.71 5.84 6.07
CA THR A 149 8.50 4.44 6.43
C THR A 149 8.64 3.52 5.21
N LEU A 150 7.55 3.19 4.52
CA LEU A 150 7.51 2.16 3.48
C LEU A 150 8.13 2.61 2.15
N ILE A 151 8.06 3.91 1.83
CA ILE A 151 8.61 4.51 0.60
C ILE A 151 9.92 5.24 0.93
N SER A 152 10.87 4.50 1.52
CA SER A 152 12.13 5.08 2.00
C SER A 152 13.28 4.10 1.88
N GLU A 153 14.40 4.56 1.33
CA GLU A 153 15.65 3.79 1.39
C GLU A 153 16.21 3.76 2.82
N LYS A 154 16.07 4.87 3.56
CA LYS A 154 16.70 5.07 4.87
C LYS A 154 15.95 4.41 6.02
N SER A 155 14.70 4.00 5.81
CA SER A 155 13.91 3.39 6.88
C SER A 155 14.47 2.00 7.23
N LYS A 156 14.43 1.65 8.52
CA LYS A 156 14.83 0.33 9.02
C LYS A 156 13.75 -0.75 8.77
N ILE A 157 12.83 -0.50 7.84
CA ILE A 157 11.80 -1.47 7.45
C ILE A 157 12.43 -2.48 6.48
N PHE A 158 12.10 -3.76 6.66
CA PHE A 158 12.59 -4.85 5.85
C PHE A 158 12.16 -4.68 4.40
N ASP A 159 13.07 -4.86 3.44
CA ASP A 159 12.82 -4.48 2.04
C ASP A 159 11.61 -5.20 1.45
N SER A 160 11.38 -6.48 1.76
CA SER A 160 10.21 -7.21 1.27
C SER A 160 8.87 -6.52 1.59
N LEU A 161 8.78 -5.83 2.73
CA LEU A 161 7.59 -5.04 3.08
C LEU A 161 7.47 -3.78 2.23
N LYS A 162 8.60 -3.15 1.86
CA LYS A 162 8.63 -2.01 0.94
C LYS A 162 8.21 -2.44 -0.46
N PHE A 163 8.74 -3.56 -0.97
CA PHE A 163 8.31 -4.15 -2.24
C PHE A 163 6.81 -4.45 -2.24
N HIS A 164 6.30 -5.08 -1.17
CA HIS A 164 4.87 -5.37 -1.06
C HIS A 164 4.03 -4.09 -1.04
N CYS A 165 4.47 -3.06 -0.31
CA CYS A 165 3.80 -1.76 -0.30
C CYS A 165 3.70 -1.16 -1.70
N VAL A 166 4.77 -1.23 -2.51
CA VAL A 166 4.74 -0.76 -3.90
C VAL A 166 3.75 -1.60 -4.72
N SER A 167 3.78 -2.93 -4.60
CA SER A 167 2.93 -3.81 -5.41
C SER A 167 1.43 -3.68 -5.14
N VAL A 168 1.04 -3.28 -3.92
CA VAL A 168 -0.39 -3.09 -3.57
C VAL A 168 -0.82 -1.63 -3.64
N TRP A 169 0.09 -0.69 -3.92
CA TRP A 169 -0.17 0.74 -3.78
C TRP A 169 -1.36 1.20 -4.63
N LEU A 170 -1.34 0.87 -5.93
CA LEU A 170 -2.39 1.28 -6.87
C LEU A 170 -3.71 0.57 -6.62
N ASP A 171 -3.68 -0.73 -6.31
CA ASP A 171 -4.89 -1.49 -5.93
C ASP A 171 -5.59 -0.85 -4.73
N GLU A 172 -4.83 -0.46 -3.71
CA GLU A 172 -5.40 0.15 -2.50
C GLU A 172 -5.83 1.60 -2.72
N LEU A 173 -5.14 2.32 -3.61
CA LEU A 173 -5.53 3.65 -4.07
C LEU A 173 -6.91 3.58 -4.76
N ASP A 174 -7.08 2.65 -5.69
CA ASP A 174 -8.31 2.42 -6.44
C ASP A 174 -9.44 1.96 -5.51
N ASN A 175 -9.17 0.99 -4.65
CA ASN A 175 -10.14 0.48 -3.68
C ASN A 175 -10.63 1.58 -2.71
N SER A 176 -9.71 2.44 -2.25
CA SER A 176 -10.04 3.47 -1.27
C SER A 176 -10.76 4.64 -1.91
N PHE A 177 -10.29 5.10 -3.07
CA PHE A 177 -10.75 6.36 -3.65
C PHE A 177 -11.70 6.20 -4.83
N GLY A 178 -11.56 5.18 -5.68
CA GLY A 178 -12.35 4.98 -6.89
C GLY A 178 -12.50 6.26 -7.71
N GLU A 179 -13.73 6.63 -8.07
CA GLU A 179 -14.06 7.87 -8.80
C GLU A 179 -13.83 9.16 -7.99
N GLY A 180 -13.53 9.07 -6.68
CA GLY A 180 -13.38 10.22 -5.80
C GLY A 180 -12.06 10.99 -5.96
N LEU A 181 -11.10 10.45 -6.72
CA LEU A 181 -9.80 11.05 -6.95
C LEU A 181 -9.71 11.65 -8.36
N ASP A 182 -9.56 12.97 -8.44
CA ASP A 182 -9.25 13.61 -9.71
C ASP A 182 -7.80 13.34 -10.16
N SER A 183 -7.54 13.53 -11.45
CA SER A 183 -6.23 13.31 -12.06
C SER A 183 -5.11 14.17 -11.49
N LEU A 184 -5.45 15.29 -10.83
CA LEU A 184 -4.49 16.18 -10.17
C LEU A 184 -4.06 15.62 -8.82
N ARG A 185 -5.01 15.11 -8.03
CA ARG A 185 -4.76 14.53 -6.71
C ARG A 185 -4.05 13.18 -6.83
N SER A 186 -4.33 12.39 -7.87
CA SER A 186 -3.61 11.12 -8.08
C SER A 186 -2.10 11.31 -8.26
N LEU A 187 -1.67 12.44 -8.82
CA LEU A 187 -0.25 12.78 -8.95
C LEU A 187 0.47 12.88 -7.60
N ASP A 188 -0.20 13.36 -6.54
CA ASP A 188 0.41 13.47 -5.22
C ASP A 188 0.80 12.11 -4.65
N PHE A 189 0.05 11.05 -4.96
CA PHE A 189 0.34 9.68 -4.52
C PHE A 189 1.46 9.03 -5.34
N ILE A 190 1.80 9.56 -6.51
CA ILE A 190 2.91 9.07 -7.36
C ILE A 190 4.23 9.79 -7.05
N LYS A 191 4.16 11.07 -6.63
CA LYS A 191 5.34 11.89 -6.29
C LYS A 191 6.35 11.19 -5.38
N PRO A 192 5.96 10.54 -4.27
CA PRO A 192 6.92 9.85 -3.38
C PRO A 192 7.83 8.86 -4.09
N PHE A 193 7.31 8.09 -5.06
CA PHE A 193 8.11 7.12 -5.80
C PHE A 193 9.13 7.78 -6.72
N THR A 194 8.76 8.89 -7.38
CA THR A 194 9.70 9.64 -8.22
C THR A 194 10.83 10.26 -7.40
N LEU A 195 10.55 10.68 -6.16
CA LEU A 195 11.57 11.14 -5.21
C LEU A 195 12.48 9.99 -4.77
N LEU A 196 11.90 8.84 -4.43
CA LEU A 196 12.64 7.64 -4.05
C LEU A 196 13.56 7.13 -5.17
N MET A 197 13.12 7.22 -6.44
CA MET A 197 13.94 6.87 -7.61
C MET A 197 15.19 7.76 -7.78
N LYS A 198 15.21 8.96 -7.18
CA LYS A 198 16.39 9.84 -7.14
C LYS A 198 17.41 9.39 -6.08
N GLU A 199 17.02 8.56 -5.14
CA GLU A 199 17.88 8.03 -4.09
C GLU A 199 18.66 6.78 -4.55
N SER A 200 19.60 6.33 -3.72
CA SER A 200 20.47 5.18 -3.99
C SER A 200 19.82 3.84 -3.62
N ILE A 201 18.59 3.59 -4.08
CA ILE A 201 17.88 2.31 -3.87
C ILE A 201 18.53 1.15 -4.65
N SER A 202 18.17 -0.11 -4.38
CA SER A 202 18.63 -1.27 -5.17
C SER A 202 18.08 -1.26 -6.61
N ASP A 203 18.77 -1.89 -7.57
CA ASP A 203 18.30 -1.97 -8.97
C ASP A 203 17.00 -2.77 -9.09
N VAL A 204 16.81 -3.79 -8.23
CA VAL A 204 15.59 -4.60 -8.20
C VAL A 204 14.41 -3.78 -7.67
N PHE A 205 14.62 -2.98 -6.62
CA PHE A 205 13.56 -2.15 -6.07
C PHE A 205 13.18 -1.00 -7.00
N PHE A 206 14.17 -0.43 -7.68
CA PHE A 206 13.93 0.53 -8.76
C PHE A 206 13.05 -0.05 -9.87
N GLU A 207 13.32 -1.29 -10.32
CA GLU A 207 12.52 -1.91 -11.38
C GLU A 207 11.12 -2.29 -10.90
N SER A 208 10.96 -2.71 -9.63
CA SER A 208 9.64 -2.92 -9.02
C SER A 208 8.83 -1.62 -9.03
N ILE A 209 9.42 -0.48 -8.65
CA ILE A 209 8.72 0.83 -8.77
C ILE A 209 8.31 1.12 -10.22
N CYS A 210 9.21 0.87 -11.19
CA CYS A 210 8.89 1.07 -12.61
C CYS A 210 7.72 0.18 -13.05
N THR A 211 7.73 -1.09 -12.66
CA THR A 211 6.76 -2.09 -13.10
C THR A 211 5.42 -1.91 -12.39
N ASP A 212 5.43 -1.92 -11.06
CA ASP A 212 4.24 -2.02 -10.23
C ASP A 212 3.47 -0.69 -10.15
N ILE A 213 4.16 0.45 -10.33
CA ILE A 213 3.53 1.77 -10.37
C ILE A 213 3.34 2.24 -11.81
N PHE A 214 4.43 2.44 -12.55
CA PHE A 214 4.36 3.19 -13.82
C PHE A 214 3.88 2.33 -14.99
N ASP A 215 4.40 1.12 -15.17
CA ASP A 215 3.93 0.23 -16.22
C ASP A 215 2.48 -0.21 -15.96
N THR A 216 2.08 -0.46 -14.69
CA THR A 216 0.68 -0.74 -14.34
C THR A 216 -0.28 0.35 -14.82
N ILE A 217 0.03 1.63 -14.53
CA ILE A 217 -0.78 2.77 -15.01
C ILE A 217 -0.89 2.79 -16.55
N LEU A 218 0.22 2.49 -17.25
CA LEU A 218 0.24 2.44 -18.71
C LEU A 218 -0.54 1.23 -19.26
N HIS A 219 -0.51 0.09 -18.57
CA HIS A 219 -1.26 -1.10 -18.94
C HIS A 219 -2.77 -0.87 -18.80
N ASP A 220 -3.21 -0.25 -17.70
CA ASP A 220 -4.62 0.09 -17.49
C ASP A 220 -5.14 1.03 -18.59
N PHE A 221 -4.30 1.98 -19.02
CA PHE A 221 -4.59 2.84 -20.16
C PHE A 221 -4.69 2.06 -21.48
N SER A 222 -3.74 1.17 -21.75
CA SER A 222 -3.72 0.33 -22.97
C SER A 222 -4.95 -0.60 -23.02
N GLU A 223 -5.32 -1.23 -21.90
CA GLU A 223 -6.54 -2.03 -21.79
C GLU A 223 -7.80 -1.19 -22.06
N SER A 224 -7.86 0.03 -21.52
CA SER A 224 -8.96 0.97 -21.76
C SER A 224 -9.08 1.40 -23.23
N LEU A 225 -7.95 1.59 -23.93
CA LEU A 225 -7.95 1.85 -25.38
C LEU A 225 -8.45 0.65 -26.18
N ALA A 226 -8.03 -0.57 -25.82
CA ALA A 226 -8.45 -1.79 -26.50
C ALA A 226 -9.95 -2.04 -26.35
N GLN A 227 -10.52 -1.78 -25.17
CA GLN A 227 -11.96 -1.89 -24.91
C GLN A 227 -12.75 -0.90 -25.79
N LYS A 228 -12.35 0.38 -25.82
CA LYS A 228 -12.99 1.39 -26.68
C LYS A 228 -12.92 1.04 -28.18
N LYS A 229 -11.81 0.46 -28.64
CA LYS A 229 -11.69 -0.03 -30.02
C LYS A 229 -12.65 -1.18 -30.30
N ALA A 230 -12.78 -2.14 -29.38
CA ALA A 230 -13.68 -3.28 -29.52
C ALA A 230 -15.17 -2.87 -29.52
N GLU A 231 -15.55 -1.89 -28.69
CA GLU A 231 -16.91 -1.34 -28.63
C GLU A 231 -17.30 -0.64 -29.95
N ASN A 232 -16.38 0.14 -30.53
CA ASN A 232 -16.61 0.78 -31.84
C ASN A 232 -16.82 -0.24 -32.97
N VAL A 233 -16.19 -1.43 -32.88
CA VAL A 233 -16.32 -2.51 -33.87
C VAL A 233 -17.60 -3.34 -33.67
N ASN A 234 -18.10 -3.46 -32.44
CA ASN A 234 -19.27 -4.29 -32.08
C ASN A 234 -20.60 -3.51 -32.00
N SER A 235 -20.68 -2.31 -32.55
CA SER A 235 -21.87 -1.44 -32.55
C SER A 235 -23.12 -2.02 -33.26
N ASP A 236 -23.07 -3.25 -33.76
CA ASP A 236 -24.20 -3.99 -34.36
C ASP A 236 -24.89 -5.00 -33.42
N GLN A 237 -24.48 -5.17 -32.16
CA GLN A 237 -25.18 -6.06 -31.22
C GLN A 237 -25.39 -5.44 -29.83
N ASN A 238 -26.67 -5.35 -29.44
CA ASN A 238 -27.15 -4.98 -28.10
C ASN A 238 -26.41 -5.78 -27.02
N MET A 239 -25.40 -5.17 -26.38
CA MET A 239 -24.82 -5.67 -25.15
C MET A 239 -25.24 -4.75 -24.00
N GLU A 240 -25.74 -5.38 -22.94
CA GLU A 240 -26.07 -4.74 -21.67
C GLU A 240 -24.89 -3.88 -21.20
N GLU A 241 -25.14 -2.58 -21.01
CA GLU A 241 -24.20 -1.63 -20.40
C GLU A 241 -23.83 -2.16 -19.01
N LYS A 242 -22.67 -2.82 -18.89
CA LYS A 242 -22.02 -2.92 -17.60
C LYS A 242 -21.59 -1.52 -17.24
N GLU A 243 -22.11 -0.99 -16.13
CA GLU A 243 -21.61 0.27 -15.59
C GLU A 243 -20.09 0.23 -15.54
N PRO A 244 -19.40 1.26 -16.07
CA PRO A 244 -17.96 1.29 -16.09
C PRO A 244 -17.46 1.12 -14.66
N THR A 245 -16.67 0.08 -14.42
CA THR A 245 -15.99 -0.09 -13.13
C THR A 245 -15.23 1.21 -12.84
N PRO A 246 -15.46 1.85 -11.67
CA PRO A 246 -14.70 3.00 -11.23
C PRO A 246 -13.21 2.75 -11.42
N CYS A 247 -12.51 3.65 -12.11
CA CYS A 247 -11.08 3.50 -12.37
C CYS A 247 -10.36 4.80 -12.05
N LEU A 248 -9.20 4.68 -11.39
CA LEU A 248 -8.29 5.80 -11.15
C LEU A 248 -7.98 6.56 -12.45
N THR A 249 -8.05 7.88 -12.39
CA THR A 249 -7.65 8.75 -13.50
C THR A 249 -6.29 9.38 -13.22
N PHE A 250 -5.46 9.47 -14.26
CA PHE A 250 -4.11 10.00 -14.16
C PHE A 250 -3.87 11.07 -15.22
N ASP A 251 -3.15 12.12 -14.81
CA ASP A 251 -2.62 13.13 -15.72
C ASP A 251 -1.29 12.62 -16.31
N TYR A 252 -1.37 11.92 -17.45
CA TYR A 252 -0.22 11.29 -18.09
C TYR A 252 0.87 12.32 -18.47
N GLU A 253 0.47 13.55 -18.82
CA GLU A 253 1.41 14.64 -19.10
C GLU A 253 2.23 14.98 -17.85
N LYS A 254 1.56 15.18 -16.71
CA LYS A 254 2.26 15.52 -15.46
C LYS A 254 3.12 14.37 -14.94
N ILE A 255 2.68 13.13 -15.10
CA ILE A 255 3.51 11.96 -14.74
C ILE A 255 4.77 11.93 -15.61
N GLY A 256 4.63 12.12 -16.93
CA GLY A 256 5.76 12.21 -17.85
C GLY A 256 6.74 13.33 -17.47
N GLN A 257 6.24 14.52 -17.10
CA GLN A 257 7.06 15.63 -16.63
C GLN A 257 7.80 15.30 -15.32
N LEU A 258 7.13 14.69 -14.35
CA LEU A 258 7.73 14.24 -13.09
C LEU A 258 8.88 13.25 -13.31
N LEU A 259 8.67 12.29 -14.21
CA LEU A 259 9.68 11.31 -14.59
C LEU A 259 10.85 11.96 -15.34
N PHE A 260 10.57 12.91 -16.24
CA PHE A 260 11.59 13.64 -16.97
C PHE A 260 12.50 14.43 -16.02
N ASP A 261 11.91 15.15 -15.06
CA ASP A 261 12.66 15.88 -14.04
C ASP A 261 13.43 14.95 -13.09
N THR A 262 12.90 13.75 -12.85
CA THR A 262 13.62 12.68 -12.16
C THR A 262 14.84 12.25 -12.95
N GLY A 263 14.67 11.98 -14.25
CA GLY A 263 15.72 11.57 -15.17
C GLY A 263 16.84 12.60 -15.36
N LYS A 264 16.60 13.90 -15.10
CA LYS A 264 17.64 14.95 -15.13
C LYS A 264 18.68 14.81 -14.02
N ASN A 265 18.34 14.19 -12.89
CA ASN A 265 19.24 14.13 -11.73
C ASN A 265 20.58 13.46 -12.10
N PRO A 266 21.73 14.14 -11.96
CA PRO A 266 23.03 13.62 -12.38
C PRO A 266 23.47 12.37 -11.60
N LYS A 267 22.92 12.14 -10.40
CA LYS A 267 23.26 10.98 -9.55
C LYS A 267 22.66 9.67 -10.06
N ILE A 268 21.68 9.71 -10.97
CA ILE A 268 21.03 8.51 -11.49
C ILE A 268 21.95 7.79 -12.48
N LYS A 269 22.18 6.50 -12.22
CA LYS A 269 22.96 5.58 -13.08
C LYS A 269 22.40 5.54 -14.50
N SER A 270 23.28 5.41 -15.50
CA SER A 270 22.90 5.40 -16.93
C SER A 270 21.79 4.40 -17.26
N LYS A 271 21.86 3.16 -16.75
CA LYS A 271 20.82 2.13 -16.96
C LYS A 271 19.43 2.59 -16.48
N ARG A 272 19.35 3.12 -15.26
CA ARG A 272 18.09 3.64 -14.67
C ARG A 272 17.57 4.85 -15.44
N ARG A 273 18.47 5.75 -15.84
CA ARG A 273 18.11 6.93 -16.64
C ARG A 273 17.48 6.54 -17.98
N LYS A 274 18.04 5.53 -18.66
CA LYS A 274 17.44 4.96 -19.88
C LYS A 274 16.03 4.43 -19.61
N ARG A 275 15.82 3.69 -18.52
CA ARG A 275 14.49 3.19 -18.13
C ARG A 275 13.49 4.32 -17.85
N ILE A 276 13.90 5.36 -17.13
CA ILE A 276 13.06 6.55 -16.85
C ILE A 276 12.65 7.24 -18.16
N TYR A 277 13.57 7.46 -19.08
CA TYR A 277 13.24 8.10 -20.36
C TYR A 277 12.39 7.21 -21.28
N SER A 278 12.52 5.88 -21.18
CA SER A 278 11.57 4.96 -21.81
C SER A 278 10.16 5.18 -21.29
N LEU A 279 9.98 5.24 -19.96
CA LEU A 279 8.69 5.55 -19.35
C LEU A 279 8.18 6.94 -19.78
N CYS A 280 9.04 7.96 -19.83
CA CYS A 280 8.64 9.30 -20.30
C CYS A 280 8.04 9.24 -21.72
N LYS A 281 8.64 8.47 -22.63
CA LYS A 281 8.13 8.28 -23.98
C LYS A 281 6.76 7.57 -23.95
N GLN A 282 6.62 6.51 -23.16
CA GLN A 282 5.37 5.76 -23.04
C GLN A 282 4.24 6.62 -22.47
N PHE A 283 4.53 7.49 -21.50
CA PHE A 283 3.53 8.46 -20.99
C PHE A 283 3.20 9.56 -22.01
N ASP A 284 4.14 9.95 -22.88
CA ASP A 284 3.85 10.87 -24.00
C ASP A 284 2.95 10.20 -25.06
N ASP A 285 3.20 8.93 -25.38
CA ASP A 285 2.31 8.12 -26.23
C ASP A 285 0.89 8.07 -25.62
N ALA A 286 0.79 7.75 -24.33
CA ALA A 286 -0.49 7.69 -23.61
C ALA A 286 -1.23 9.05 -23.57
N LYS A 287 -0.50 10.14 -23.32
CA LYS A 287 -1.03 11.51 -23.40
C LYS A 287 -1.67 11.80 -24.77
N ASN A 288 -1.05 11.30 -25.84
CA ASN A 288 -1.52 11.50 -27.22
C ASN A 288 -2.59 10.48 -27.66
N GLY A 289 -3.09 9.63 -26.76
CA GLY A 289 -4.07 8.59 -27.11
C GLY A 289 -3.48 7.39 -27.86
N ILE A 290 -2.15 7.28 -27.90
CA ILE A 290 -1.42 6.22 -28.60
C ILE A 290 -1.12 5.12 -27.59
N ASP A 291 -1.25 3.87 -28.02
CA ASP A 291 -0.94 2.71 -27.20
C ASP A 291 0.57 2.70 -26.83
N PRO A 292 0.92 2.79 -25.53
CA PRO A 292 2.32 2.81 -25.09
C PRO A 292 3.03 1.46 -25.29
N PHE A 293 2.28 0.41 -25.67
CA PHE A 293 2.80 -0.94 -25.88
C PHE A 293 2.36 -1.53 -27.23
N PRO A 294 2.91 -1.04 -28.35
CA PRO A 294 2.50 -1.50 -29.68
C PRO A 294 2.70 -3.02 -29.91
N ASP A 295 3.66 -3.64 -29.22
CA ASP A 295 4.00 -5.06 -29.39
C ASP A 295 3.23 -6.01 -28.44
N LEU A 296 2.47 -5.51 -27.46
CA LEU A 296 1.73 -6.38 -26.51
C LEU A 296 0.52 -7.08 -27.15
N PHE A 297 0.07 -6.59 -28.30
CA PHE A 297 -1.06 -7.15 -29.05
C PHE A 297 -0.63 -8.11 -30.16
N ASP A 298 0.59 -8.66 -30.10
CA ASP A 298 0.88 -9.91 -30.81
C ASP A 298 0.13 -11.05 -30.08
N ASP A 299 -1.06 -11.36 -30.59
CA ASP A 299 -2.25 -12.02 -30.01
C ASP A 299 -2.07 -13.28 -29.13
N LYS A 300 -0.85 -13.83 -29.03
CA LYS A 300 -0.54 -15.10 -28.35
C LYS A 300 0.10 -14.97 -26.97
N ILE A 301 0.79 -13.87 -26.66
CA ILE A 301 1.58 -13.74 -25.42
C ILE A 301 0.73 -13.10 -24.30
N SER A 302 0.03 -12.01 -24.62
CA SER A 302 -0.78 -11.22 -23.68
C SER A 302 -1.90 -12.01 -22.98
N LYS A 303 -2.64 -12.86 -23.71
CA LYS A 303 -3.72 -13.68 -23.12
C LYS A 303 -3.22 -14.67 -22.07
N ASN A 304 -1.98 -15.15 -22.17
CA ASN A 304 -1.42 -16.10 -21.22
C ASN A 304 -0.86 -15.40 -19.97
N GLU A 305 -0.23 -14.24 -20.12
CA GLU A 305 0.30 -13.47 -18.98
C GLU A 305 -0.80 -12.82 -18.15
N ILE A 306 -1.83 -12.26 -18.79
CA ILE A 306 -3.00 -11.68 -18.11
C ILE A 306 -3.77 -12.78 -17.36
N LYS A 307 -3.96 -13.95 -17.99
CA LYS A 307 -4.62 -15.10 -17.36
C LYS A 307 -3.80 -15.67 -16.19
N ARG A 308 -2.46 -15.61 -16.29
CA ARG A 308 -1.56 -16.02 -15.21
C ARG A 308 -1.58 -15.04 -14.04
N ARG A 309 -1.57 -13.72 -14.28
CA ARG A 309 -1.70 -12.69 -13.24
C ARG A 309 -3.06 -12.73 -12.55
N LYS A 310 -4.16 -12.83 -13.31
CA LYS A 310 -5.52 -12.98 -12.75
C LYS A 310 -5.71 -14.28 -11.97
N LYS A 311 -4.98 -15.35 -12.32
CA LYS A 311 -4.97 -16.58 -11.54
C LYS A 311 -4.21 -16.42 -10.23
N LEU A 312 -3.04 -15.80 -10.25
CA LEU A 312 -2.23 -15.54 -9.05
C LEU A 312 -2.95 -14.60 -8.07
N LEU A 313 -3.70 -13.62 -8.55
CA LEU A 313 -4.49 -12.70 -7.70
C LEU A 313 -5.76 -13.31 -7.12
N LYS A 314 -6.26 -14.43 -7.68
CA LYS A 314 -7.41 -15.18 -7.14
C LYS A 314 -7.00 -16.30 -6.17
N GLU A 315 -5.71 -16.60 -6.11
CA GLU A 315 -5.13 -17.66 -5.27
C GLU A 315 -4.44 -17.10 -4.01
N ILE A 316 -4.54 -15.79 -3.76
CA ILE A 316 -4.13 -15.09 -2.52
C ILE A 316 -5.38 -14.63 -1.79
#